data_AF-A0A950ZG75-F1
#
_entry.id   AF-A0A950ZG75-F1
#
_cell.length_a   1.000
_cell.length_b   1.000
_cell.length_c   1.000
_cell.angle_alpha   90.00
_cell.angle_beta   90.00
_cell.angle_gamma   90.00
#
_symmetry.space_group_name_H-M   'P 1'
#
loop_
_entity.id
_entity.type
_entity.pdbx_description
1 polymer ?
#
loop_
_entity_poly.entity_id
_entity_poly.type
_entity_poly.pdbx_seq_one_letter_code
_entity_poly.pdbx_strand_id
1 'polypeptide(L)'
;MTRDDLLAQLTTAEAERLQLLARLVALEVAQHLGGPQDHLLTVRDAAVILAVTPDWLYRHADEFRFTVRPGPGQLRFSTIGIQDYLRRERG
;
A
#
# COMPACT_ATOMS: atom_id res chain seq x y z
N MET A 1 -15.02 -9.31 -49.90
CA MET A 1 -14.76 -9.71 -48.50
C MET A 1 -15.10 -11.18 -48.38
N THR A 2 -14.08 -12.03 -48.28
CA THR A 2 -14.23 -13.48 -48.24
C THR A 2 -14.47 -13.94 -46.80
N ARG A 3 -14.99 -15.17 -46.62
CA ARG A 3 -15.13 -15.80 -45.31
C ARG A 3 -13.81 -15.82 -44.54
N ASP A 4 -12.71 -16.01 -45.24
CA ASP A 4 -11.37 -16.08 -44.66
C ASP A 4 -10.89 -14.71 -44.16
N ASP A 5 -11.22 -13.63 -44.89
CA ASP A 5 -10.94 -12.26 -44.44
C ASP A 5 -11.67 -11.94 -43.13
N LEU A 6 -12.93 -12.38 -42.99
CA LEU A 6 -13.71 -12.18 -41.77
C LEU A 6 -13.15 -12.95 -40.58
N LEU A 7 -12.67 -14.18 -40.80
CA LEU A 7 -12.02 -14.98 -39.75
C LEU A 7 -10.70 -14.34 -39.32
N ALA A 8 -9.92 -13.81 -40.25
CA ALA A 8 -8.68 -13.09 -39.94
C ALA A 8 -8.92 -11.79 -39.16
N GLN A 9 -9.99 -11.06 -39.48
CA GLN A 9 -10.37 -9.86 -38.73
C GLN A 9 -10.83 -10.20 -37.31
N LEU A 10 -11.61 -11.27 -37.14
CA LEU A 10 -12.07 -11.71 -35.81
C LEU A 10 -10.91 -12.15 -34.92
N THR A 11 -9.96 -12.93 -35.44
CA THR A 11 -8.79 -13.36 -34.65
C THR A 11 -7.89 -12.19 -34.26
N THR A 12 -7.74 -11.20 -35.14
CA THR A 12 -6.99 -9.97 -34.84
C THR A 12 -7.67 -9.21 -33.70
N ALA A 13 -8.99 -9.01 -33.78
CA ALA A 13 -9.75 -8.34 -32.73
C ALA A 13 -9.71 -9.08 -31.39
N GLU A 14 -9.73 -10.41 -31.39
CA GLU A 14 -9.58 -11.23 -30.18
C GLU A 14 -8.19 -11.10 -29.56
N ALA A 15 -7.14 -11.08 -30.37
CA ALA A 15 -5.77 -10.89 -29.92
C ALA A 15 -5.58 -9.50 -29.27
N GLU A 16 -6.10 -8.44 -29.89
CA GLU A 16 -6.09 -7.09 -29.34
C GLU A 16 -6.84 -7.02 -28.00
N ARG A 17 -8.02 -7.65 -27.92
CA ARG A 17 -8.79 -7.72 -26.67
C ARG A 17 -8.00 -8.42 -25.57
N LEU A 18 -7.36 -9.55 -25.87
CA LEU A 18 -6.55 -10.28 -24.90
C LEU A 18 -5.36 -9.45 -24.41
N GLN A 19 -4.69 -8.70 -25.30
CA GLN A 19 -3.60 -7.81 -24.91
C GLN A 19 -4.06 -6.68 -23.97
N LEU A 20 -5.22 -6.08 -24.25
CA LEU A 20 -5.79 -5.05 -23.38
C LEU A 20 -6.16 -5.60 -21.99
N LEU A 21 -6.81 -6.77 -21.95
CA LEU A 21 -7.15 -7.43 -20.69
C LEU A 21 -5.91 -7.79 -19.88
N ALA A 22 -4.88 -8.35 -20.51
CA ALA A 22 -3.61 -8.68 -19.86
C ALA A 22 -2.96 -7.43 -19.24
N ARG A 23 -3.03 -6.27 -19.93
CA ARG A 23 -2.48 -5.01 -19.41
C ARG A 23 -3.27 -4.49 -18.20
N LEU A 24 -4.59 -4.60 -18.20
CA LEU A 24 -5.42 -4.22 -17.06
C LEU A 24 -5.13 -5.08 -15.83
N VAL A 25 -5.04 -6.40 -16.02
CA VAL A 25 -4.66 -7.33 -14.95
C VAL A 25 -3.26 -7.00 -14.42
N ALA A 26 -2.29 -6.74 -15.30
CA ALA A 26 -0.93 -6.37 -14.88
C ALA A 26 -0.90 -5.07 -14.05
N LEU A 27 -1.71 -4.07 -14.41
CA LEU A 27 -1.84 -2.83 -13.64
C LEU A 27 -2.45 -3.08 -12.26
N GLU A 28 -3.51 -3.89 -12.18
CA GLU A 28 -4.16 -4.24 -10.92
C GLU A 28 -3.24 -5.05 -10.00
N VAL A 29 -2.50 -6.01 -10.58
CA VAL A 29 -1.47 -6.79 -9.87
C VAL A 29 -0.34 -5.89 -9.40
N ALA A 30 0.14 -4.95 -10.21
CA ALA A 30 1.19 -4.01 -9.80
C ALA A 30 0.72 -3.09 -8.65
N GLN A 31 -0.55 -2.68 -8.65
CA GLN A 31 -1.13 -1.90 -7.55
C GLN A 31 -1.26 -2.73 -6.26
N HIS A 32 -1.62 -4.01 -6.37
CA HIS A 32 -1.75 -4.91 -5.21
C HIS A 32 -0.41 -5.38 -4.65
N LEU A 33 0.55 -5.71 -5.51
CA LEU A 33 1.89 -6.13 -5.11
C LEU A 33 2.77 -4.95 -4.67
N GLY A 34 2.46 -3.75 -5.18
CA GLY A 34 3.16 -2.50 -4.90
C GLY A 34 2.39 -1.55 -3.98
N GLY A 35 1.45 -2.07 -3.17
CA GLY A 35 0.85 -1.27 -2.10
C GLY A 35 1.95 -0.60 -1.28
N PRO A 36 1.77 0.66 -0.82
CA PRO A 36 2.84 1.42 -0.19
C PRO A 36 3.45 0.57 0.92
N GLN A 37 4.71 0.20 0.74
CA GLN A 37 5.39 -0.66 1.69
C GLN A 37 5.45 0.12 2.99
N ASP A 38 4.84 -0.43 4.04
CA ASP A 38 4.74 0.30 5.28
C ASP A 38 6.13 0.46 5.89
N HIS A 39 6.56 1.71 6.04
CA HIS A 39 7.86 2.03 6.60
C HIS A 39 7.75 2.12 8.12
N LEU A 40 8.67 1.43 8.80
CA LEU A 40 8.75 1.39 10.25
C LEU A 40 9.64 2.50 10.79
N LEU A 41 9.03 3.48 11.45
CA LEU A 41 9.70 4.61 12.06
C LEU A 41 10.28 4.27 13.43
N THR A 42 11.32 5.00 13.81
CA THR A 42 11.81 4.99 15.20
C THR A 42 10.86 5.78 16.10
N VAL A 43 10.99 5.60 17.42
CA VAL A 43 10.23 6.40 18.40
C VAL A 43 10.49 7.90 18.24
N ARG A 44 11.70 8.31 17.85
CA ARG A 44 12.04 9.73 17.67
C ARG A 44 11.30 10.33 16.48
N ASP A 45 11.30 9.62 15.35
CA ASP A 45 10.65 10.10 14.12
C ASP A 45 9.14 10.11 14.28
N ALA A 46 8.58 9.06 14.88
CA ALA A 46 7.15 8.98 15.17
C ALA A 46 6.69 10.08 16.13
N ALA A 47 7.47 10.38 17.17
CA ALA A 47 7.15 11.44 18.13
C ALA A 47 7.10 12.83 17.49
N VAL A 48 7.98 13.12 16.53
CA VAL A 48 7.95 14.37 15.75
C VAL A 48 6.65 14.48 14.97
N ILE A 49 6.23 13.41 14.28
CA ILE A 49 5.00 13.41 13.47
C ILE A 49 3.75 13.57 14.34
N LEU A 50 3.72 12.88 15.48
CA LEU A 50 2.63 12.94 16.45
C LEU A 50 2.66 14.21 17.32
N ALA A 51 3.69 15.05 17.19
CA ALA A 51 3.92 16.26 17.99
C ALA A 51 3.93 16.01 19.51
N VAL A 52 4.53 14.89 19.94
CA VAL A 52 4.70 14.50 21.35
C VAL A 52 6.18 14.29 21.69
N THR A 53 6.50 14.09 22.97
CA THR A 53 7.87 13.74 23.36
C THR A 53 8.14 12.25 23.15
N PRO A 54 9.40 11.85 22.83
CA PRO A 54 9.74 10.43 22.69
C PRO A 54 9.48 9.60 23.94
N ASP A 55 9.70 10.17 25.13
CA ASP A 55 9.44 9.51 26.40
C ASP A 55 7.94 9.27 26.63
N TRP A 56 7.11 10.28 26.32
CA TRP A 56 5.66 10.11 26.36
C TRP A 56 5.22 9.02 25.38
N LEU A 57 5.72 9.04 24.15
CA LEU A 57 5.37 8.04 23.14
C LEU A 57 5.81 6.63 23.55
N TYR A 58 6.97 6.49 24.19
CA TYR A 58 7.44 5.20 24.70
C TYR A 58 6.51 4.63 25.77
N ARG A 59 5.99 5.48 26.67
CA ARG A 59 5.07 5.09 27.76
C ARG A 59 3.66 4.74 27.27
N HIS A 60 3.21 5.35 26.18
CA HIS A 60 1.85 5.14 25.62
C HIS A 60 1.86 4.25 24.36
N ALA A 61 3.01 3.64 24.03
CA ALA A 61 3.18 2.90 22.78
C ALA A 61 2.17 1.76 22.61
N ASP A 62 1.79 1.09 23.71
CA ASP A 62 0.86 -0.05 23.68
C ASP A 62 -0.61 0.36 23.44
N GLU A 63 -0.93 1.65 23.53
CA GLU A 63 -2.27 2.18 23.24
C GLU A 63 -2.51 2.33 21.73
N PHE A 64 -1.43 2.40 20.95
CA PHE A 64 -1.50 2.64 19.51
C PHE A 64 -1.53 1.33 18.71
N ARG A 65 -2.56 1.16 17.88
CA ARG A 65 -2.71 0.05 16.93
C ARG A 65 -1.65 -0.01 15.82
N PHE A 66 -0.84 1.04 15.68
CA PHE A 66 0.22 1.16 14.68
C PHE A 66 1.62 0.90 15.26
N THR A 67 1.69 0.47 16.52
CA THR A 67 2.93 0.05 17.17
C THR A 67 3.34 -1.35 16.71
N VAL A 68 4.61 -1.48 16.33
CA VAL A 68 5.21 -2.74 15.83
C VAL A 68 6.43 -3.08 16.68
N ARG A 69 6.52 -4.34 17.09
CA ARG A 69 7.64 -4.87 17.90
C ARG A 69 8.35 -5.98 17.12
N PRO A 70 9.36 -5.65 16.27
CA PRO A 70 10.04 -6.63 15.44
C PRO A 70 10.85 -7.67 16.23
N GLY A 71 11.19 -7.35 17.48
CA GLY A 71 11.94 -8.24 18.37
C GLY A 71 12.09 -7.64 19.77
N PRO A 72 12.75 -8.35 20.69
CA PRO A 72 12.97 -7.90 22.06
C PRO A 72 13.65 -6.54 22.11
N GLY A 73 13.08 -5.59 22.87
CA GLY A 73 13.62 -4.23 23.02
C GLY A 73 13.48 -3.33 21.79
N GLN A 74 12.89 -3.81 20.69
CA GLN A 74 12.67 -2.99 19.50
C GLN A 74 11.24 -2.47 19.47
N LEU A 75 11.11 -1.15 19.37
CA LEU A 75 9.86 -0.44 19.23
C LEU A 75 9.87 0.37 17.95
N ARG A 76 8.91 0.10 17.07
CA ARG A 76 8.73 0.76 15.79
C ARG A 76 7.29 1.19 15.60
N PHE A 77 7.07 2.10 14.68
CA PHE A 77 5.74 2.62 14.38
C PHE A 77 5.48 2.60 12.88
N SER A 78 4.33 2.07 12.50
CA SER A 78 3.83 2.06 11.12
C SER A 78 3.58 3.49 10.64
N THR A 79 4.19 3.87 9.52
CA THR A 79 3.98 5.19 8.93
C THR A 79 2.54 5.34 8.45
N ILE A 80 2.00 4.31 7.80
CA ILE A 80 0.62 4.30 7.31
C ILE A 80 -0.35 4.38 8.50
N GLY A 81 -0.10 3.60 9.56
CA GLY A 81 -0.93 3.59 10.75
C GLY A 81 -0.96 4.92 11.51
N ILE A 82 0.17 5.64 11.58
CA ILE A 82 0.22 7.00 12.13
C ILE A 82 -0.64 7.95 11.29
N GLN A 83 -0.52 7.89 9.96
CA GLN A 83 -1.33 8.75 9.07
C GLN A 83 -2.82 8.46 9.21
N ASP A 84 -3.21 7.19 9.28
CA ASP A 84 -4.59 6.76 9.52
C ASP A 84 -5.14 7.27 10.84
N TYR A 85 -4.34 7.18 11.91
CA TYR A 85 -4.70 7.70 13.22
C TYR A 85 -4.93 9.20 13.19
N LEU A 86 -3.98 9.97 12.64
CA LEU A 86 -4.10 11.42 12.54
C LEU A 86 -5.28 11.87 11.68
N ARG A 87 -5.61 11.13 10.61
CA ARG A 87 -6.80 11.40 9.79
C ARG A 87 -8.11 11.22 10.57
N ARG A 88 -8.16 10.26 11.50
CA ARG A 88 -9.35 9.98 12.31
C ARG A 88 -9.52 10.97 13.47
N GLU A 89 -8.42 11.41 14.08
CA GLU A 89 -8.45 12.35 15.21
C GLU A 89 -8.64 13.82 14.78
N ARG A 90 -8.30 14.15 13.51
CA ARG A 90 -8.42 15.51 12.97
C ARG A 90 -9.55 15.71 11.95
N GLY A 91 -10.33 14.66 11.68
CA GLY A 91 -11.52 14.70 10.82
C GLY A 91 -12.79 14.75 11.66
#